data_AF-D8LXY6-F1
#
_entry.id   AF-D8LXY6-F1
#
_cell.length_a   1.000
_cell.length_b   1.000
_cell.length_c   1.000
_cell.angle_alpha   90.00
_cell.angle_beta   90.00
_cell.angle_gamma   90.00
#
_symmetry.space_group_name_H-M   'P 1'
#
loop_
_entity.id
_entity.type
_entity.pdbx_description
1 polymer ?
#
loop_
_entity_poly.entity_id
_entity_poly.type
_entity_poly.pdbx_seq_one_letter_code
_entity_poly.pdbx_strand_id
1 'polypeptide(L)' 'MEQPTNLPTEQELKDARIPPTWRDNCSHILIPLNKCRREHNFMMNKCVELKHAYEKCQHDEWEL' A
#
# COMPACT_ATOMS: atom_id res chain seq x y z
N MET A 1 -6.71 6.47 14.11
CA MET A 1 -7.21 6.99 12.82
C MET A 1 -7.84 5.82 12.11
N GLU A 2 -9.17 5.82 11.99
CA GLU A 2 -9.90 4.77 11.28
C GLU A 2 -9.64 4.94 9.79
N GLN A 3 -8.77 4.10 9.20
CA GLN A 3 -8.57 4.07 7.76
C GLN A 3 -9.84 3.47 7.14
N PRO A 4 -10.47 4.09 6.12
CA PRO A 4 -11.59 3.47 5.43
C PRO A 4 -11.09 2.21 4.72
N THR A 5 -11.48 1.05 5.25
CA THR A 5 -11.06 -0.28 4.77
C THR A 5 -11.80 -0.67 3.49
N ASN A 6 -11.66 0.12 2.43
CA ASN A 6 -12.01 -0.38 1.10
C ASN A 6 -10.85 -1.26 0.62
N LEU A 7 -10.86 -2.51 1.10
CA LEU A 7 -9.87 -3.50 0.71
C LEU A 7 -10.01 -3.81 -0.78
N PRO A 8 -8.93 -3.81 -1.56
CA PRO A 8 -9.00 -4.15 -2.97
C PRO A 8 -9.46 -5.59 -3.12
N THR A 9 -10.28 -5.83 -4.13
CA THR A 9 -10.64 -7.18 -4.57
C THR A 9 -9.41 -7.96 -5.03
N GLU A 10 -9.50 -9.28 -5.05
CA GLU A 10 -8.41 -10.12 -5.55
C GLU A 10 -8.04 -9.78 -7.01
N GLN A 11 -9.04 -9.41 -7.82
CA GLN A 11 -8.81 -8.99 -9.21
C GLN A 11 -8.02 -7.70 -9.27
N GLU A 12 -8.35 -6.69 -8.46
CA GLU A 12 -7.60 -5.43 -8.40
C GLU A 12 -6.15 -5.64 -7.95
N LEU A 13 -5.89 -6.55 -6.99
CA LEU A 13 -4.54 -6.92 -6.56
C LEU A 13 -3.74 -7.62 -7.66
N LYS A 14 -4.40 -8.47 -8.46
CA LYS A 14 -3.80 -9.12 -9.65
C LYS A 14 -3.48 -8.09 -10.73
N ASP A 15 -4.41 -7.20 -11.03
CA ASP A 15 -4.25 -6.15 -12.06
C ASP A 15 -3.13 -5.17 -11.68
N ALA A 16 -3.02 -4.83 -10.39
CA ALA A 16 -1.93 -4.03 -9.84
C ALA A 16 -0.60 -4.81 -9.69
N ARG A 17 -0.58 -6.10 -10.03
CA ARG A 17 0.58 -7.00 -9.94
C ARG A 17 1.21 -7.06 -8.55
N ILE A 18 0.38 -7.06 -7.51
CA ILE A 18 0.83 -7.21 -6.13
C ILE A 18 1.17 -8.70 -5.88
N PRO A 19 2.41 -9.03 -5.45
CA PRO A 19 2.78 -10.41 -5.14
C PRO A 19 1.96 -10.94 -3.95
N PRO A 20 1.65 -12.25 -3.89
CA PRO A 20 0.81 -12.82 -2.83
C PRO A 20 1.26 -12.50 -1.39
N THR A 21 2.57 -12.38 -1.17
CA THR A 21 3.14 -12.04 0.15
C THR A 21 2.79 -10.64 0.64
N TRP A 22 2.37 -9.75 -0.26
CA TRP A 22 2.04 -8.35 0.03
C TRP A 22 0.55 -8.06 -0.15
N ARG A 23 -0.29 -9.11 -0.26
CA ARG A 23 -1.75 -9.02 -0.37
C ARG A 23 -2.41 -9.06 1.02
N ASP A 24 -1.93 -8.20 1.90
CA ASP A 24 -2.38 -8.06 3.29
C ASP A 24 -3.50 -7.00 3.42
N ASN A 25 -3.95 -6.76 4.64
CA ASN A 25 -4.97 -5.75 4.93
C ASN A 25 -4.52 -4.33 4.58
N CYS A 26 -3.22 -4.09 4.41
CA CYS A 26 -2.63 -2.80 4.04
C CYS A 26 -2.48 -2.60 2.52
N SER A 27 -2.89 -3.56 1.71
CA SER A 27 -2.78 -3.51 0.24
C SER A 27 -3.49 -2.32 -0.41
N HIS A 28 -4.54 -1.79 0.23
CA HIS A 28 -5.26 -0.59 -0.21
C HIS A 28 -4.34 0.64 -0.30
N ILE A 29 -3.26 0.69 0.49
CA ILE A 29 -2.25 1.76 0.46
C ILE A 29 -1.09 1.39 -0.49
N LEU A 30 -0.77 0.11 -0.60
CA LEU A 30 0.34 -0.37 -1.43
C LEU A 30 0.12 -0.09 -2.92
N ILE A 31 -1.12 -0.21 -3.42
CA ILE A 31 -1.47 0.12 -4.81
C ILE A 31 -1.16 1.59 -5.14
N PRO A 32 -1.71 2.61 -4.43
CA PRO A 32 -1.41 4.00 -4.72
C PRO A 32 0.07 4.35 -4.46
N LEU A 33 0.72 3.73 -3.47
CA LEU A 33 2.16 3.90 -3.23
C LEU A 33 2.99 3.44 -4.44
N ASN A 34 2.71 2.26 -4.98
CA ASN A 34 3.43 1.72 -6.13
C ASN A 34 3.16 2.53 -7.41
N LYS A 35 1.95 3.06 -7.58
CA LYS A 35 1.63 3.99 -8.68
C LYS A 35 2.48 5.26 -8.57
N CYS A 36 2.47 5.92 -7.40
CA CYS A 36 3.25 7.12 -7.15
C CYS A 36 4.76 6.89 -7.34
N ARG A 37 5.28 5.74 -6.87
CA ARG A 37 6.68 5.35 -7.08
C ARG A 37 7.04 5.22 -8.56
N ARG A 38 6.18 4.61 -9.38
CA ARG A 38 6.42 4.49 -10.84
C ARG A 38 6.38 5.85 -11.52
N GLU A 39 5.44 6.72 -11.16
CA GLU A 39 5.32 8.07 -11.73
C GLU A 39 6.55 8.95 -11.42
N HIS A 40 7.15 8.77 -10.24
CA HIS A 40 8.32 9.54 -9.80
C HIS A 40 9.64 8.77 -9.89
N ASN A 41 9.72 7.70 -10.68
CA ASN A 41 10.95 6.89 -10.84
C ASN A 41 11.60 6.50 -9.51
N PHE A 42 10.80 6.14 -8.51
CA PHE A 42 11.23 5.68 -7.18
C PHE A 42 12.09 6.68 -6.41
N MET A 43 11.93 7.99 -6.65
CA MET A 43 12.60 9.03 -5.87
C MET A 43 12.24 8.94 -4.37
N MET A 44 13.27 8.92 -3.52
CA MET A 44 13.13 8.72 -2.07
C MET A 44 12.39 9.85 -1.35
N ASN A 45 12.42 11.07 -1.90
CA ASN A 45 11.74 12.25 -1.36
C ASN A 45 10.32 12.44 -1.93
N LYS A 46 9.82 11.49 -2.73
CA LYS A 46 8.46 11.48 -3.26
C LYS A 46 7.64 10.38 -2.60
N CYS A 47 6.32 10.56 -2.56
CA CYS A 47 5.38 9.57 -2.01
C CYS A 47 5.60 9.26 -0.51
N VAL A 48 6.24 10.16 0.24
CA VAL A 48 6.63 9.95 1.65
C VAL A 48 5.41 9.70 2.53
N GLU A 49 4.34 10.47 2.37
CA GLU A 49 3.10 10.29 3.12
C GLU A 49 2.47 8.90 2.87
N LEU A 50 2.42 8.45 1.61
CA LEU A 50 1.92 7.12 1.27
C LEU A 50 2.81 6.01 1.82
N LYS A 51 4.13 6.23 1.82
CA LYS A 51 5.09 5.29 2.40
C LYS A 51 4.88 5.17 3.92
N HIS A 52 4.84 6.29 4.64
CA HIS A 52 4.60 6.29 6.08
C HIS A 52 3.22 5.73 6.44
N ALA A 53 2.19 6.01 5.64
CA ALA A 53 0.87 5.43 5.85
C ALA A 53 0.89 3.89 5.72
N TYR A 54 1.60 3.36 4.72
CA TYR A 54 1.75 1.92 4.54
C TYR A 54 2.57 1.29 5.68
N GLU A 55 3.70 1.90 6.07
CA GLU A 55 4.54 1.44 7.17
C GLU A 55 3.79 1.45 8.51
N LYS A 56 3.00 2.50 8.77
CA LYS A 56 2.15 2.56 9.96
C LYS A 56 1.08 1.48 9.94
N CYS A 57 0.41 1.27 8.81
CA CYS A 57 -0.61 0.22 8.69
C CYS A 57 -0.03 -1.17 9.00
N GLN A 58 1.14 -1.47 8.43
CA GLN A 58 1.86 -2.71 8.74
C GLN A 58 2.18 -2.78 10.22
N HIS A 59 2.78 -1.74 10.78
CA HIS A 59 3.12 -1.73 12.20
C HIS A 59 1.89 -1.98 13.10
N ASP A 60 0.78 -1.29 12.83
CA ASP A 60 -0.48 -1.48 13.55
C ASP A 60 -1.02 -2.93 13.39
N GLU A 61 -0.91 -3.54 12.19
CA GLU A 61 -1.32 -4.93 11.92
C GLU A 61 -0.46 -5.96 12.67
N TRP A 62 0.82 -5.68 12.87
CA TRP A 62 1.73 -6.55 13.62
C TRP A 62 1.55 -6.45 15.15
N GLU A 63 1.01 -5.34 15.65
CA GLU A 63 0.71 -5.14 17.07
C GLU A 63 -0.66 -5.71 17.51
N LEU A 64 -1.49 -6.11 16.55
CA LEU A 64 -2.79 -6.78 16.74
C LEU A 64 -2.64 -8.29 16.95
#